data_AF-A0AAW6V3F9-F1
#
_entry.id   AF-A0AAW6V3F9-F1
#
_cell.length_a   1.000
_cell.length_b   1.000
_cell.length_c   1.000
_cell.angle_alpha   90.00
_cell.angle_beta   90.00
_cell.angle_gamma   90.00
#
_symmetry.space_group_name_H-M   'P 1'
#
loop_
_entity.id
_entity.type
_entity.pdbx_description
1 polymer ?
#
loop_
_entity_poly.entity_id
_entity_poly.type
_entity_poly.pdbx_seq_one_letter_code
_entity_poly.pdbx_strand_id
1 'polypeptide(L)'
;MHNPQPKNFTWLFLATYADAKTLPVVLRTQANTEDEARSQLSGDFSLTFAAKIRSDCPLTCHWLDRDSSVLWSVMGCNADASIQQMKGARNV
;
A
#
# COMPACT_ATOMS: atom_id res chain seq x y z
N MET A 1 -22.20 -15.24 -3.81
CA MET A 1 -20.97 -15.06 -3.02
C MET A 1 -20.46 -13.67 -3.30
N HIS A 2 -20.52 -12.76 -2.33
CA HIS A 2 -20.01 -11.39 -2.48
C HIS A 2 -18.49 -11.47 -2.37
N ASN A 3 -17.78 -11.35 -3.50
CA ASN A 3 -16.32 -11.21 -3.48
C ASN A 3 -16.03 -9.80 -2.94
N PRO A 4 -15.42 -9.64 -1.74
CA PRO A 4 -15.04 -8.31 -1.28
C PRO A 4 -14.16 -7.69 -2.36
N GLN A 5 -14.52 -6.50 -2.85
CA GLN A 5 -13.69 -5.81 -3.82
C GLN A 5 -12.28 -5.68 -3.24
N PRO A 6 -11.23 -6.07 -3.97
CA PRO A 6 -9.87 -5.94 -3.47
C PRO A 6 -9.63 -4.46 -3.12
N LYS A 7 -9.26 -4.21 -1.87
CA LYS A 7 -8.94 -2.85 -1.42
C LYS A 7 -7.72 -2.36 -2.19
N ASN A 8 -7.81 -1.16 -2.76
CA ASN A 8 -6.86 -0.72 -3.78
C ASN A 8 -5.48 -0.33 -3.22
N PHE A 9 -5.39 -0.08 -1.91
CA PHE A 9 -4.16 0.39 -1.29
C PHE A 9 -3.79 -0.41 -0.04
N THR A 10 -2.49 -0.68 0.07
CA THR A 10 -1.83 -1.09 1.30
C THR A 10 -1.28 0.17 1.96
N TRP A 11 -1.67 0.40 3.21
CA TRP A 11 -1.25 1.53 4.01
C TRP A 11 -0.22 1.05 5.04
N LEU A 12 0.87 1.81 5.16
CA LEU A 12 1.89 1.62 6.17
C LEU A 12 1.86 2.82 7.12
N PHE A 13 1.80 2.53 8.41
CA PHE A 13 1.90 3.51 9.47
C PHE A 13 3.03 3.15 10.40
N LEU A 14 3.80 4.14 10.84
CA LEU A 14 4.68 3.98 11.99
C LEU A 14 3.86 4.13 13.26
N ALA A 15 3.70 3.05 14.01
CA ALA A 15 3.11 3.07 15.34
C ALA A 15 4.19 3.43 16.36
N THR A 16 3.93 4.49 17.12
CA THR A 16 4.77 4.94 18.23
C THR A 16 3.98 4.85 19.53
N TYR A 17 4.64 4.43 20.60
CA TYR A 17 4.01 4.14 21.88
C TYR A 17 4.29 5.27 22.88
N ALA A 18 3.47 5.39 23.92
CA ALA A 18 3.67 6.42 24.95
C ALA A 18 4.98 6.23 25.73
N ASP A 19 5.43 4.98 25.90
CA ASP A 19 6.74 4.68 26.46
C ASP A 19 7.84 4.90 25.43
N ALA A 20 8.70 5.89 25.68
CA ALA A 20 9.82 6.28 24.82
C ALA A 20 10.90 5.19 24.68
N LYS A 21 10.93 4.17 25.56
CA LYS A 21 11.85 3.03 25.43
C LYS A 21 11.34 1.97 24.46
N THR A 22 10.04 1.99 24.15
CA THR A 22 9.44 1.04 23.22
C THR A 22 9.77 1.43 21.78
N LEU A 23 10.35 0.49 21.03
CA LEU A 23 10.73 0.73 19.64
C LEU A 23 9.48 0.90 18.75
N PRO A 24 9.48 1.89 17.84
CA PRO A 24 8.42 2.05 16.86
C PRO A 24 8.27 0.81 15.96
N VAL A 25 7.04 0.47 15.58
CA VAL A 25 6.73 -0.66 14.71
C VAL A 25 5.96 -0.18 13.49
N VAL A 26 6.28 -0.73 12.31
CA VAL A 26 5.49 -0.46 11.10
C VAL A 26 4.27 -1.39 11.09
N LEU A 27 3.08 -0.79 11.15
CA LEU A 27 1.80 -1.49 10.98
C LEU A 27 1.33 -1.41 9.53
N ARG A 28 0.77 -2.51 9.04
CA ARG A 28 0.24 -2.64 7.69
C ARG A 28 -1.25 -2.94 7.74
N THR A 29 -2.01 -2.26 6.90
CA THR A 29 -3.42 -2.61 6.64
C THR A 29 -3.79 -2.33 5.19
N GLN A 30 -4.97 -2.78 4.76
CA GLN A 30 -5.53 -2.46 3.45
C GLN A 30 -6.80 -1.63 3.61
N ALA A 31 -6.96 -0.58 2.81
CA ALA A 31 -8.12 0.31 2.83
C ALA A 31 -8.18 1.17 1.56
N ASN A 32 -9.35 1.71 1.23
CA ASN A 32 -9.46 2.63 0.09
C ASN A 32 -9.09 4.07 0.50
N THR A 33 -9.37 4.44 1.75
CA THR A 33 -9.03 5.74 2.35
C THR A 33 -8.08 5.60 3.53
N GLU A 34 -7.43 6.69 3.93
CA GLU A 34 -6.55 6.69 5.11
C GLU A 34 -7.35 6.50 6.40
N ASP A 35 -8.52 7.12 6.51
CA ASP A 35 -9.38 7.04 7.70
C ASP A 35 -9.86 5.61 7.96
N GLU A 36 -10.25 4.89 6.90
CA GLU A 36 -10.56 3.46 6.97
C GLU A 36 -9.34 2.62 7.38
N ALA A 37 -8.14 3.03 6.96
CA ALA A 37 -6.91 2.34 7.33
C ALA A 37 -6.60 2.53 8.82
N ARG A 38 -6.70 3.77 9.31
CA ARG A 38 -6.49 4.13 10.71
C ARG A 38 -7.50 3.47 11.63
N SER A 39 -8.79 3.42 11.24
CA SER A 39 -9.83 2.79 12.06
C SER A 39 -9.63 1.29 12.23
N GLN A 40 -9.00 0.62 11.27
CA GLN A 40 -8.63 -0.81 11.36
C GLN A 40 -7.45 -1.08 12.32
N LEU A 41 -6.66 -0.05 12.65
CA LEU A 41 -5.49 -0.16 13.51
C LEU A 41 -5.79 0.49 14.86
N SER A 42 -6.50 -0.24 15.73
CA SER A 42 -6.80 0.20 17.09
C SER A 42 -5.71 -0.22 18.09
N GLY A 43 -5.42 0.61 19.09
CA GLY A 43 -4.53 0.28 20.20
C GLY A 43 -3.94 1.52 20.87
N ASP A 44 -3.12 1.29 21.91
CA ASP A 44 -2.46 2.33 22.70
C ASP A 44 -1.17 2.82 22.03
N PHE A 45 -1.29 3.35 20.82
CA PHE A 45 -0.20 3.92 20.03
C PHE A 45 -0.69 5.05 19.14
N SER A 46 0.20 5.98 18.82
CA SER A 46 -0.07 6.99 17.80
C SER A 46 0.43 6.52 16.43
N LEU A 47 -0.32 6.83 15.38
CA LEU A 47 -0.02 6.41 14.02
C LEU A 47 0.49 7.59 13.18
N THR A 48 1.73 7.50 12.72
CA THR A 48 2.29 8.42 11.71
C THR A 48 2.20 7.77 10.33
N PHE A 49 1.65 8.49 9.35
CA PHE A 49 1.61 7.99 7.97
C PHE A 49 3.04 7.78 7.45
N ALA A 50 3.33 6.59 6.94
CA ALA A 50 4.63 6.25 6.38
C ALA A 50 4.57 6.06 4.87
N ALA A 51 3.61 5.27 4.38
CA ALA A 51 3.46 5.03 2.94
C ALA A 51 2.05 4.56 2.54
N LYS A 52 1.71 4.80 1.28
CA LYS A 52 0.54 4.28 0.59
C LYS A 52 1.00 3.55 -0.67
N ILE A 53 0.78 2.24 -0.74
CA ILE A 53 1.21 1.38 -1.85
C ILE A 53 -0.03 0.93 -2.59
N ARG A 54 -0.11 1.23 -3.89
CA ARG A 54 -1.20 0.72 -4.73
C ARG A 54 -1.05 -0.79 -4.86
N SER A 55 -2.03 -1.52 -4.31
CA SER A 55 -2.07 -2.98 -4.30
C SER A 55 -2.72 -3.54 -5.55
N ASP A 56 -3.46 -2.70 -6.30
CA ASP A 56 -3.88 -3.02 -7.65
C ASP A 56 -2.70 -2.77 -8.63
N CYS A 57 -2.19 -3.87 -9.18
CA CYS A 57 -1.31 -3.83 -10.33
C CYS A 57 -2.15 -4.34 -11.50
N PRO A 58 -2.69 -3.46 -12.36
CA PRO A 58 -3.60 -3.87 -13.42
C PRO A 58 -2.95 -4.81 -14.45
N LEU A 59 -1.62 -4.92 -14.48
CA LEU A 59 -0.91 -5.92 -15.27
C LEU A 59 0.23 -6.52 -14.46
N THR A 60 0.05 -7.74 -13.96
CA THR A 60 1.16 -8.55 -13.47
C THR A 60 1.19 -9.84 -14.29
N CYS A 61 2.21 -10.01 -15.13
CA CYS A 61 2.42 -11.25 -15.86
C CYS A 61 3.78 -11.85 -15.50
N HIS A 62 3.76 -13.17 -15.34
CA HIS A 62 4.93 -13.98 -15.03
C HIS A 62 5.03 -15.09 -16.05
N TRP A 63 6.24 -15.37 -16.51
CA TRP A 63 6.48 -16.56 -17.31
C TRP A 63 7.84 -17.15 -16.98
N LEU A 64 7.89 -18.48 -17.02
CA LEU A 64 9.11 -19.25 -16.82
C LEU A 64 9.68 -19.58 -18.20
N ASP A 65 10.87 -19.07 -18.47
CA ASP A 65 11.72 -19.62 -19.52
C ASP A 65 12.37 -20.91 -18.98
N ARG A 66 11.84 -22.07 -19.40
CA ARG A 66 12.29 -23.38 -18.90
C ARG A 66 13.70 -23.74 -19.38
N ASP A 67 14.08 -23.29 -20.57
CA ASP A 67 15.36 -23.65 -21.17
C ASP A 67 16.49 -22.91 -20.46
N SER A 68 16.26 -21.64 -20.10
CA SER A 68 17.22 -20.83 -19.32
C SER A 68 17.04 -20.94 -17.80
N SER A 69 16.00 -21.62 -17.32
CA SER A 69 15.59 -21.63 -15.90
C SER A 69 15.41 -20.23 -15.30
N VAL A 70 14.91 -19.27 -16.11
CA VAL A 70 14.71 -17.87 -15.69
C VAL A 70 13.21 -17.60 -15.51
N LEU A 71 12.85 -17.07 -14.34
CA LEU A 71 11.53 -16.53 -14.08
C LEU A 71 11.50 -15.04 -14.42
N TRP A 72 10.68 -14.65 -15.39
CA TRP A 72 10.45 -13.26 -15.77
C TRP A 72 9.17 -12.72 -15.12
N SER A 73 9.18 -11.44 -14.75
CA SER A 73 8.03 -10.70 -14.24
C SER A 73 7.94 -9.34 -14.92
N VAL A 74 6.76 -8.98 -15.43
CA VAL A 74 6.44 -7.63 -15.90
C VAL A 74 5.29 -7.10 -15.08
N MET A 75 5.52 -5.91 -14.49
CA MET A 75 4.54 -5.17 -13.71
C MET A 75 4.21 -3.88 -14.44
N GLY A 76 2.92 -3.70 -14.76
CA GLY A 76 2.39 -2.54 -15.48
C GLY A 76 1.27 -1.87 -14.70
N CYS A 77 1.17 -0.55 -14.86
CA CYS A 77 0.39 0.31 -14.00
C CYS A 77 -0.33 1.37 -14.85
N ASN A 78 -1.60 1.68 -14.58
CA ASN A 78 -2.30 2.77 -15.28
C ASN A 78 -1.62 4.11 -14.93
N ALA A 79 -1.12 4.81 -15.95
CA ALA A 79 -0.40 6.08 -15.84
C ALA A 79 -1.30 7.28 -15.55
N ASP A 80 -2.60 7.22 -15.86
CA ASP A 80 -3.52 8.34 -15.63
C ASP A 80 -3.67 8.64 -14.13
N ALA A 81 -3.69 7.58 -13.31
CA ALA A 81 -3.79 7.71 -11.86
C ALA A 81 -2.55 8.38 -11.23
N SER A 82 -1.35 8.09 -11.73
CA SER A 82 -0.12 8.75 -11.27
C SER A 82 -0.02 10.19 -11.74
N ILE A 83 -0.51 10.49 -12.95
CA ILE A 83 -0.55 11.85 -13.50
C ILE A 83 -1.51 12.76 -12.71
N GLN A 84 -2.69 12.27 -12.29
CA GLN A 84 -3.61 13.06 -11.48
C GLN A 84 -3.04 13.36 -10.08
N GLN A 85 -2.36 12.39 -9.46
CA GLN A 85 -1.72 12.58 -8.16
C GLN A 85 -0.59 13.63 -8.23
N MET A 86 0.19 13.64 -9.31
CA MET A 86 1.21 14.68 -9.55
C MET A 86 0.62 16.07 -9.78
N LYS A 87 -0.56 16.16 -10.42
CA LYS A 87 -1.26 17.44 -10.62
C LYS A 87 -1.82 18.01 -9.32
N GLY A 88 -2.30 17.18 -8.40
CA GLY A 88 -2.77 17.61 -7.08
C GLY A 88 -1.68 18.21 -6.19
N ALA A 89 -0.42 17.79 -6.35
CA ALA A 89 0.72 18.29 -5.58
C ALA A 89 1.25 19.67 -6.06
N ARG A 90 0.75 20.20 -7.18
CA ARG A 90 1.15 21.52 -7.73
C ARG A 90 0.29 22.69 -7.24
N ASN A 91 -0.74 22.42 -6.45
CA ASN A 91 -1.60 23.45 -5.86
C ASN A 91 -1.37 23.53 -4.34
N VAL A 92 -0.16 23.93 -3.93
CA VAL A 92 0.16 24.49 -2.60
C VAL A 92 1.19 25.58 -2.81
#